data_AF-A0A800LTW0-F1
#
_entry.id   AF-A0A800LTW0-F1
#
_cell.length_a   1.000
_cell.length_b   1.000
_cell.length_c   1.000
_cell.angle_alpha   90.00
_cell.angle_beta   90.00
_cell.angle_gamma   90.00
#
_symmetry.space_group_name_H-M   'P 1'
#
loop_
_entity.id
_entity.type
_entity.pdbx_description
1 polymer ?
#
loop_
_entity_poly.entity_id
_entity_poly.type
_entity_poly.pdbx_seq_one_letter_code
_entity_poly.pdbx_strand_id
1 'polypeptide(L)'
;MQMHCSYDGRLPCGRIEDQPRFNWRGQHLDCARQFFDVTTLCELLDVMALLKLNQFHWHAINDEAFRFELECAPELAQRTAWRGEGQLIPGVFGGGIGPAGGSYSKGDVERLLQHARSCHLQVMAEIELPGHSLALQQFLPQLNEELSTCEDAQPESVQGYHNNTINPALDSTWLLLTPIIKELCNLFGSNHLHLGGDEVTAGCWDGSPAIDLLKQTHNLASDADVLGWFMCKAAAIVRQQGVLPAAWQESAECMEFNIGTDALVFAWQDTKSGQALLDRGFQVVMTPAQHLYFDMSSDNNSQSAGANWAATISL
;
A
#
# COMPACT_ATOMS: atom_id res chain seq x y z
N MET A 1 12.75 -16.70 25.20
CA MET A 1 13.24 -15.32 25.38
C MET A 1 12.33 -14.48 26.27
N GLN A 2 11.05 -14.25 25.92
CA GLN A 2 10.13 -13.41 26.73
C GLN A 2 10.12 -13.77 28.23
N MET A 3 9.82 -15.03 28.58
CA MET A 3 9.84 -15.46 29.99
C MET A 3 11.24 -15.36 30.63
N HIS A 4 12.31 -15.53 29.85
CA HIS A 4 13.66 -15.38 30.38
C HIS A 4 13.93 -13.92 30.78
N CYS A 5 13.52 -12.95 29.94
CA CYS A 5 13.65 -11.52 30.23
C CYS A 5 12.71 -11.07 31.36
N SER A 6 11.42 -11.47 31.32
CA SER A 6 10.43 -11.05 32.32
C SER A 6 10.69 -11.61 33.72
N TYR A 7 11.35 -12.76 33.83
CA TYR A 7 11.59 -13.42 35.11
C TYR A 7 13.08 -13.50 35.50
N ASP A 8 13.94 -12.67 34.90
CA ASP A 8 15.38 -12.60 35.22
C ASP A 8 16.04 -14.00 35.24
N GLY A 9 15.79 -14.76 34.17
CA GLY A 9 16.28 -16.13 34.02
C GLY A 9 15.53 -17.22 34.81
N ARG A 10 14.62 -16.87 35.72
CA ARG A 10 13.85 -17.84 36.53
C ARG A 10 12.54 -18.22 35.84
N LEU A 11 12.55 -19.30 35.07
CA LEU A 11 11.35 -19.76 34.37
C LEU A 11 10.34 -20.40 35.34
N PRO A 12 9.08 -19.93 35.40
CA PRO A 12 8.05 -20.58 36.22
C PRO A 12 7.76 -22.00 35.72
N CYS A 13 7.60 -22.94 36.64
CA CYS A 13 7.19 -24.30 36.31
C CYS A 13 5.68 -24.33 36.01
N GLY A 14 5.29 -24.96 34.91
CA GLY A 14 3.89 -25.06 34.53
C GLY A 14 3.69 -25.62 33.12
N ARG A 15 2.44 -25.62 32.68
CA ARG A 15 2.04 -26.01 31.32
C ARG A 15 1.36 -24.82 30.64
N ILE A 16 1.80 -24.52 29.43
CA ILE A 16 1.19 -23.51 28.55
C ILE A 16 0.58 -24.25 27.36
N GLU A 17 -0.69 -24.00 27.09
CA GLU A 17 -1.37 -24.38 25.85
C GLU A 17 -1.73 -23.07 25.13
N ASP A 18 -1.30 -22.92 23.87
CA ASP A 18 -1.41 -21.66 23.14
C ASP A 18 -1.73 -21.93 21.67
N GLN A 19 -2.58 -21.07 21.08
CA GLN A 19 -2.91 -21.06 19.66
C GLN A 19 -3.37 -19.66 19.23
N PRO A 20 -3.07 -19.22 18.01
CA PRO A 20 -3.50 -17.90 17.56
C PRO A 20 -5.01 -17.85 17.34
N ARG A 21 -5.66 -16.78 17.80
CA ARG A 21 -7.08 -16.50 17.50
C ARG A 21 -7.33 -16.26 16.01
N PHE A 22 -6.37 -15.62 15.33
CA PHE A 22 -6.45 -15.24 13.92
C PHE A 22 -5.24 -15.74 13.14
N ASN A 23 -5.48 -16.21 11.92
CA ASN A 23 -4.41 -16.66 11.02
C ASN A 23 -3.57 -15.49 10.51
N TRP A 24 -4.17 -14.32 10.29
CA TRP A 24 -3.48 -13.10 9.90
C TRP A 24 -3.17 -12.24 11.14
N ARG A 25 -1.89 -11.96 11.39
CA ARG A 25 -1.40 -11.09 12.46
C ARG A 25 -0.30 -10.21 11.88
N GLY A 26 -0.73 -9.09 11.31
CA GLY A 26 0.09 -8.26 10.43
C GLY A 26 0.74 -7.05 11.09
N GLN A 27 1.86 -6.60 10.53
CA GLN A 27 2.43 -5.26 10.72
C GLN A 27 2.59 -4.62 9.34
N HIS A 28 2.01 -3.44 9.16
CA HIS A 28 2.24 -2.59 7.98
C HIS A 28 3.36 -1.59 8.29
N LEU A 29 4.26 -1.35 7.33
CA LEU A 29 5.24 -0.27 7.43
C LEU A 29 5.29 0.51 6.13
N ASP A 30 5.01 1.81 6.23
CA ASP A 30 5.19 2.78 5.17
C ASP A 30 6.68 3.12 5.03
N CYS A 31 7.29 2.52 4.02
CA CYS A 31 8.62 2.84 3.55
C CYS A 31 8.60 3.86 2.40
N ALA A 32 7.45 4.19 1.81
CA ALA A 32 7.36 5.15 0.71
C ALA A 32 7.56 6.59 1.22
N ARG A 33 6.84 6.98 2.29
CA ARG A 33 6.93 8.33 2.86
C ARG A 33 8.24 8.58 3.58
N GLN A 34 8.85 7.56 4.19
CA GLN A 34 10.22 7.62 4.71
C GLN A 34 10.95 6.31 4.44
N PHE A 35 12.19 6.40 3.97
CA PHE A 35 12.98 5.21 3.65
C PHE A 35 13.57 4.60 4.92
N PHE A 36 13.44 3.28 5.06
CA PHE A 36 14.13 2.48 6.07
C PHE A 36 15.00 1.45 5.37
N ASP A 37 16.26 1.33 5.77
CA ASP A 37 17.17 0.35 5.19
C ASP A 37 16.79 -1.09 5.60
N VAL A 38 17.24 -2.08 4.82
CA VAL A 38 16.91 -3.50 5.02
C VAL A 38 17.31 -4.03 6.40
N THR A 39 18.37 -3.50 7.00
CA THR A 39 18.79 -3.93 8.35
C THR A 39 17.75 -3.52 9.37
N THR A 40 17.28 -2.27 9.31
CA THR A 40 16.17 -1.78 10.13
C THR A 40 14.90 -2.63 9.93
N LEU A 41 14.60 -3.01 8.68
CA LEU A 41 13.46 -3.89 8.38
C LEU A 41 13.64 -5.30 8.99
N CYS A 42 14.84 -5.89 8.92
CA CYS A 42 15.12 -7.17 9.57
C CYS A 42 14.94 -7.11 11.09
N GLU A 43 15.35 -6.01 11.74
CA GLU A 43 15.17 -5.80 13.18
C GLU A 43 13.67 -5.72 13.54
N LEU A 44 12.86 -5.07 12.71
CA LEU A 44 11.40 -5.07 12.88
C LEU A 44 10.84 -6.50 12.78
N LEU A 45 11.29 -7.31 11.83
CA LEU A 45 10.86 -8.70 11.70
C LEU A 45 11.22 -9.53 12.95
N ASP A 46 12.35 -9.26 13.60
CA ASP A 46 12.73 -9.93 14.86
C ASP A 46 11.74 -9.58 15.99
N VAL A 47 11.32 -8.31 16.08
CA VAL A 47 10.30 -7.87 17.04
C VAL A 47 8.94 -8.48 16.71
N MET A 48 8.55 -8.52 15.43
CA MET A 48 7.32 -9.16 14.98
C MET A 48 7.27 -10.64 15.41
N ALA A 49 8.36 -11.37 15.19
CA ALA A 49 8.49 -12.78 15.58
C ALA A 49 8.40 -12.97 17.09
N LEU A 50 9.03 -12.07 17.87
CA LEU A 50 8.93 -12.07 19.32
C LEU A 50 7.47 -11.94 19.79
N LEU A 51 6.68 -11.11 19.11
CA LEU A 51 5.27 -10.86 19.39
C LEU A 51 4.32 -11.86 18.70
N LYS A 52 4.86 -12.90 18.03
CA LYS A 52 4.11 -13.92 17.28
C LYS A 52 3.27 -13.35 16.12
N LEU A 53 3.59 -12.16 15.61
CA LEU A 53 3.07 -11.68 14.33
C LEU A 53 3.60 -12.58 13.21
N ASN A 54 2.92 -12.64 12.07
CA ASN A 54 3.30 -13.52 10.96
C ASN A 54 3.26 -12.88 9.57
N GLN A 55 2.69 -11.70 9.39
CA GLN A 55 2.61 -11.04 8.09
C GLN A 55 3.26 -9.65 8.14
N PHE A 56 4.30 -9.41 7.35
CA PHE A 56 4.83 -8.07 7.12
C PHE A 56 4.22 -7.51 5.84
N HIS A 57 3.44 -6.43 5.96
CA HIS A 57 2.87 -5.70 4.84
C HIS A 57 3.79 -4.52 4.51
N TRP A 58 4.49 -4.61 3.38
CA TRP A 58 5.56 -3.69 3.00
C TRP A 58 5.07 -2.69 1.95
N HIS A 59 4.77 -1.48 2.42
CA HIS A 59 4.31 -0.37 1.60
C HIS A 59 5.49 0.50 1.19
N ALA A 60 5.96 0.33 -0.05
CA ALA A 60 7.15 1.04 -0.54
C ALA A 60 6.94 1.75 -1.88
N ILE A 61 5.68 1.89 -2.28
CA ILE A 61 5.25 2.60 -3.50
C ILE A 61 4.09 3.51 -3.11
N ASN A 62 4.26 4.83 -3.28
CA ASN A 62 3.24 5.86 -3.03
C ASN A 62 3.59 7.12 -3.85
N ASP A 63 2.88 8.24 -3.58
CA ASP A 63 3.07 9.53 -4.24
C ASP A 63 4.53 9.96 -4.25
N GLU A 64 5.24 9.74 -3.15
CA GLU A 64 6.56 10.31 -2.95
C GLU A 64 7.70 9.37 -3.33
N ALA A 65 7.43 8.12 -3.72
CA ALA A 65 8.49 7.19 -4.14
C ALA A 65 7.94 5.91 -4.78
N PHE A 66 8.72 5.34 -5.71
CA PHE A 66 8.64 3.93 -6.09
C PHE A 66 9.97 3.27 -5.71
N ARG A 67 10.00 2.33 -4.76
CA ARG A 67 11.29 1.91 -4.18
C ARG A 67 11.84 0.57 -4.65
N PHE A 68 11.02 -0.32 -5.21
CA PHE A 68 11.51 -1.64 -5.63
C PHE A 68 12.21 -1.58 -6.99
N GLU A 69 13.45 -2.06 -7.08
CA GLU A 69 14.15 -2.16 -8.36
C GLU A 69 13.59 -3.32 -9.21
N LEU A 70 13.13 -2.98 -10.41
CA LEU A 70 12.50 -3.90 -11.35
C LEU A 70 13.29 -3.97 -12.66
N GLU A 71 13.41 -5.17 -13.23
CA GLU A 71 14.00 -5.40 -14.54
C GLU A 71 13.15 -4.81 -15.66
N CYS A 72 11.82 -4.84 -15.54
CA CYS A 72 10.93 -4.27 -16.53
C CYS A 72 10.95 -2.72 -16.53
N ALA A 73 11.47 -2.10 -15.48
CA ALA A 73 11.54 -0.66 -15.29
C ALA A 73 12.81 -0.25 -14.52
N PRO A 74 14.01 -0.45 -15.10
CA PRO A 74 15.29 -0.38 -14.38
C PRO A 74 15.63 1.00 -13.81
N GLU A 75 15.11 2.08 -14.42
CA GLU A 75 15.36 3.44 -13.97
C GLU A 75 14.31 3.95 -12.96
N LEU A 76 13.15 3.28 -12.85
CA LEU A 76 12.00 3.81 -12.10
C LEU A 76 12.34 4.03 -10.63
N ALA A 77 12.88 3.01 -9.97
CA ALA A 77 13.24 3.11 -8.56
C ALA A 77 14.39 4.10 -8.34
N GLN A 78 15.41 4.11 -9.21
CA GLN A 78 16.55 5.02 -9.08
C GLN A 78 16.14 6.49 -9.21
N ARG A 79 15.20 6.78 -10.11
CA ARG A 79 14.73 8.14 -10.41
C ARG A 79 13.72 8.69 -9.40
N THR A 80 13.06 7.81 -8.66
CA THR A 80 12.06 8.16 -7.63
C THR A 80 12.54 7.87 -6.19
N ALA A 81 13.73 7.27 -6.03
CA ALA A 81 14.29 6.90 -4.72
C ALA A 81 14.50 8.10 -3.80
N TRP A 82 14.84 9.26 -4.36
CA TRP A 82 15.30 10.44 -3.63
C TRP A 82 14.36 11.62 -3.79
N ARG A 83 14.25 12.41 -2.73
CA ARG A 83 13.45 13.64 -2.70
C ARG A 83 14.25 14.80 -2.16
N GLY A 84 14.05 15.98 -2.72
CA GLY A 84 14.78 17.17 -2.34
C GLY A 84 15.01 18.11 -3.51
N GLU A 85 15.82 19.14 -3.28
CA GLU A 85 16.16 20.10 -4.33
C GLU A 85 16.81 19.39 -5.54
N GLY A 86 16.27 19.65 -6.73
CA GLY A 86 16.74 19.05 -7.98
C GLY A 86 16.35 17.58 -8.19
N GLN A 87 15.57 16.98 -7.29
CA GLN A 87 15.00 15.65 -7.49
C GLN A 87 13.64 15.73 -8.20
N LEU A 88 13.14 14.59 -8.67
CA LEU A 88 11.82 14.50 -9.31
C LEU A 88 10.73 14.96 -8.35
N ILE A 89 10.74 14.42 -7.14
CA ILE A 89 9.84 14.80 -6.06
C ILE A 89 10.53 15.83 -5.15
N PRO A 90 9.87 16.96 -4.84
CA PRO A 90 10.45 17.99 -3.99
C PRO A 90 10.66 17.49 -2.55
N GLY A 91 11.42 18.25 -1.77
CA GLY A 91 11.59 17.97 -0.34
C GLY A 91 10.26 18.05 0.39
N VAL A 92 9.83 16.95 0.99
CA VAL A 92 8.61 16.81 1.79
C VAL A 92 8.93 16.20 3.16
N PHE A 93 8.00 16.33 4.11
CA PHE A 93 8.08 15.74 5.46
C PHE A 93 9.34 16.10 6.27
N GLY A 94 9.97 17.24 5.98
CA GLY A 94 11.13 17.71 6.75
C GLY A 94 12.38 16.84 6.63
N GLY A 95 12.62 16.21 5.47
CA GLY A 95 13.77 15.33 5.21
C GLY A 95 15.18 15.93 5.29
N GLY A 96 15.34 17.15 5.81
CA GLY A 96 16.61 17.83 6.00
C GLY A 96 17.12 18.59 4.77
N ILE A 97 18.40 18.98 4.81
CA ILE A 97 19.07 19.72 3.75
C ILE A 97 19.68 18.71 2.77
N GLY A 98 19.16 18.67 1.54
CA GLY A 98 19.64 17.81 0.44
C GLY A 98 18.72 16.62 0.14
N PRO A 99 19.06 15.80 -0.87
CA PRO A 99 18.27 14.63 -1.23
C PRO A 99 18.21 13.59 -0.12
N ALA A 100 17.01 13.11 0.21
CA ALA A 100 16.76 12.05 1.18
C ALA A 100 15.92 10.92 0.56
N GLY A 101 16.25 9.67 0.89
CA GLY A 101 15.52 8.50 0.39
C GLY A 101 16.40 7.28 0.16
N GLY A 102 15.99 6.42 -0.77
CA GLY A 102 16.61 5.14 -1.09
C GLY A 102 15.71 4.22 -1.93
N SER A 103 16.29 3.18 -2.51
CA SER A 103 15.59 2.09 -3.19
C SER A 103 15.96 0.75 -2.54
N TYR A 104 15.18 -0.28 -2.86
CA TYR A 104 15.43 -1.66 -2.50
C TYR A 104 15.83 -2.43 -3.76
N SER A 105 17.07 -2.89 -3.80
CA SER A 105 17.52 -3.78 -4.86
C SER A 105 16.83 -5.14 -4.78
N LYS A 106 16.89 -5.95 -5.84
CA LYS A 106 16.40 -7.33 -5.76
C LYS A 106 17.10 -8.16 -4.68
N GLY A 107 18.39 -7.90 -4.44
CA GLY A 107 19.15 -8.55 -3.37
C GLY A 107 18.69 -8.11 -1.97
N ASP A 108 18.26 -6.86 -1.81
CA ASP A 108 17.66 -6.35 -0.58
C ASP A 108 16.33 -7.05 -0.29
N VAL A 109 15.47 -7.21 -1.31
CA VAL A 109 14.21 -7.95 -1.19
C VAL A 109 14.51 -9.41 -0.84
N GLU A 110 15.41 -10.09 -1.55
CA GLU A 110 15.77 -11.48 -1.27
C GLU A 110 16.29 -11.67 0.17
N ARG A 111 17.15 -10.76 0.64
CA ARG A 111 17.68 -10.76 2.01
C ARG A 111 16.54 -10.63 3.03
N LEU A 112 15.62 -9.70 2.84
CA LEU A 112 14.49 -9.52 3.76
C LEU A 112 13.57 -10.75 3.75
N LEU A 113 13.25 -11.30 2.57
CA LEU A 113 12.43 -12.50 2.42
C LEU A 113 13.07 -13.71 3.11
N GLN A 114 14.40 -13.87 3.00
CA GLN A 114 15.13 -14.93 3.68
C GLN A 114 15.06 -14.77 5.21
N HIS A 115 15.24 -13.53 5.70
CA HIS A 115 15.14 -13.23 7.12
C HIS A 115 13.73 -13.50 7.66
N ALA A 116 12.70 -13.00 6.97
CA ALA A 116 11.29 -13.24 7.31
C ALA A 116 10.98 -14.74 7.43
N ARG A 117 11.43 -15.56 6.47
CA ARG A 117 11.28 -17.03 6.52
C ARG A 117 11.94 -17.64 7.75
N SER A 118 13.13 -17.18 8.12
CA SER A 118 13.84 -17.65 9.33
C SER A 118 13.10 -17.33 10.63
N CYS A 119 12.27 -16.28 10.60
CA CYS A 119 11.43 -15.80 11.69
C CYS A 119 9.96 -16.26 11.57
N HIS A 120 9.65 -17.19 10.65
CA HIS A 120 8.30 -17.70 10.38
C HIS A 120 7.27 -16.63 9.95
N LEU A 121 7.74 -15.56 9.29
CA LEU A 121 6.95 -14.47 8.75
C LEU A 121 6.82 -14.63 7.22
N GLN A 122 5.72 -14.13 6.65
CA GLN A 122 5.60 -13.86 5.22
C GLN A 122 5.70 -12.35 4.99
N VAL A 123 6.17 -11.96 3.80
CA VAL A 123 6.21 -10.56 3.37
C VAL A 123 5.24 -10.40 2.21
N MET A 124 4.32 -9.45 2.30
CA MET A 124 3.43 -9.05 1.22
C MET A 124 3.84 -7.64 0.79
N ALA A 125 4.15 -7.47 -0.49
CA ALA A 125 4.38 -6.15 -1.06
C ALA A 125 3.07 -5.45 -1.40
N GLU A 126 3.14 -4.13 -1.38
CA GLU A 126 2.09 -3.25 -1.88
C GLU A 126 2.58 -2.39 -3.04
N ILE A 127 1.73 -2.30 -4.06
CA ILE A 127 1.81 -1.31 -5.12
C ILE A 127 0.55 -0.45 -5.06
N GLU A 128 0.67 0.75 -4.51
CA GLU A 128 -0.46 1.67 -4.28
C GLU A 128 -0.94 2.28 -5.61
N LEU A 129 -2.12 1.88 -6.08
CA LEU A 129 -2.71 2.29 -7.37
C LEU A 129 -4.24 2.32 -7.28
N PRO A 130 -4.93 3.11 -8.13
CA PRO A 130 -4.41 4.07 -9.11
C PRO A 130 -4.13 5.46 -8.50
N GLY A 131 -4.61 5.71 -7.28
CA GLY A 131 -4.23 6.86 -6.47
C GLY A 131 -2.75 6.79 -6.05
N HIS A 132 -2.32 7.75 -5.24
CA HIS A 132 -0.98 7.79 -4.68
C HIS A 132 0.16 7.53 -5.67
N SER A 133 0.06 8.10 -6.86
CA SER A 133 0.91 7.75 -7.99
C SER A 133 1.70 8.95 -8.52
N LEU A 134 1.89 10.01 -7.73
CA LEU A 134 2.58 11.23 -8.18
C LEU A 134 3.99 10.94 -8.75
N ALA A 135 4.87 10.27 -8.01
CA ALA A 135 6.22 9.93 -8.48
C ALA A 135 6.20 9.07 -9.74
N LEU A 136 5.26 8.13 -9.81
CA LEU A 136 5.11 7.26 -10.96
C LEU A 136 4.66 8.05 -12.20
N GLN A 137 3.70 8.98 -12.06
CA GLN A 137 3.22 9.84 -13.15
C GLN A 137 4.25 10.89 -13.58
N GLN A 138 5.02 11.45 -12.65
CA GLN A 138 6.08 12.39 -13.01
C GLN A 138 7.21 11.71 -13.80
N PHE A 139 7.50 10.43 -13.50
CA PHE A 139 8.49 9.66 -14.26
C PHE A 139 7.91 9.08 -15.56
N LEU A 140 6.66 8.63 -15.53
CA LEU A 140 5.92 8.04 -16.66
C LEU A 140 4.68 8.89 -16.98
N PRO A 141 4.85 10.05 -17.64
CA PRO A 141 3.74 10.94 -17.97
C PRO A 141 2.68 10.29 -18.86
N GLN A 142 3.00 9.18 -19.53
CA GLN A 142 2.06 8.40 -20.35
C GLN A 142 0.96 7.70 -19.53
N LEU A 143 1.05 7.71 -18.20
CA LEU A 143 -0.01 7.22 -17.31
C LEU A 143 -1.15 8.23 -17.14
N ASN A 144 -0.96 9.45 -17.64
CA ASN A 144 -1.96 10.51 -17.64
C ASN A 144 -2.31 10.94 -19.06
N GLU A 145 -3.50 11.53 -19.18
CA GLU A 145 -3.94 12.18 -20.41
C GLU A 145 -3.69 13.69 -20.27
N GLU A 146 -2.88 14.28 -21.15
CA GLU A 146 -2.56 15.73 -21.11
C GLU A 146 -3.80 16.63 -21.21
N LEU A 147 -4.92 16.11 -21.73
CA LEU A 147 -6.15 16.87 -22.00
C LEU A 147 -7.18 16.85 -20.86
N SER A 148 -6.91 16.20 -19.73
CA SER A 148 -7.87 16.09 -18.61
C SER A 148 -8.00 17.35 -17.75
N THR A 149 -7.40 18.47 -18.15
CA THR A 149 -7.52 19.73 -17.40
C THR A 149 -8.74 20.51 -17.86
N CYS A 150 -9.88 20.29 -17.20
CA CYS A 150 -10.71 21.43 -16.86
C CYS A 150 -9.83 22.33 -15.97
N GLU A 151 -9.29 23.45 -16.50
CA GLU A 151 -8.38 24.35 -15.78
C GLU A 151 -8.95 24.78 -14.40
N ASP A 152 -10.27 24.80 -14.26
CA ASP A 152 -10.98 25.25 -13.06
C ASP A 152 -11.15 24.17 -11.96
N ALA A 153 -10.99 22.87 -12.27
CA ALA A 153 -11.40 21.79 -11.35
C ALA A 153 -10.27 21.17 -10.51
N GLN A 154 -8.99 21.50 -10.79
CA GLN A 154 -7.75 20.93 -10.23
C GLN A 154 -7.96 20.04 -8.99
N PRO A 155 -8.33 18.75 -9.17
CA PRO A 155 -8.66 17.87 -8.07
C PRO A 155 -7.45 17.73 -7.14
N GLU A 156 -7.69 17.80 -5.84
CA GLU A 156 -6.66 17.78 -4.80
C GLU A 156 -6.85 16.52 -3.96
N SER A 157 -5.81 15.69 -3.91
CA SER A 157 -5.76 14.52 -3.03
C SER A 157 -5.73 14.93 -1.56
N VAL A 158 -6.00 13.98 -0.66
CA VAL A 158 -5.94 14.25 0.78
C VAL A 158 -4.55 14.68 1.29
N GLN A 159 -3.46 14.37 0.57
CA GLN A 159 -2.10 14.85 0.86
C GLN A 159 -1.79 16.23 0.25
N GLY A 160 -2.73 16.84 -0.48
CA GLY A 160 -2.55 18.14 -1.12
C GLY A 160 -1.84 18.10 -2.48
N TYR A 161 -1.76 16.92 -3.11
CA TYR A 161 -1.21 16.79 -4.46
C TYR A 161 -2.30 16.86 -5.52
N HIS A 162 -1.96 17.48 -6.65
CA HIS A 162 -2.71 17.39 -7.90
C HIS A 162 -2.06 16.36 -8.84
N ASN A 163 -2.85 15.79 -9.75
CA ASN A 163 -2.39 14.82 -10.75
C ASN A 163 -1.63 13.63 -10.13
N ASN A 164 -2.20 13.11 -9.05
CA ASN A 164 -1.65 11.97 -8.32
C ASN A 164 -2.40 10.66 -8.58
N THR A 165 -3.35 10.65 -9.52
CA THR A 165 -4.17 9.48 -9.85
C THR A 165 -4.03 9.11 -11.33
N ILE A 166 -3.62 7.86 -11.59
CA ILE A 166 -3.41 7.33 -12.94
C ILE A 166 -4.73 7.28 -13.73
N ASN A 167 -4.66 7.49 -15.04
CA ASN A 167 -5.80 7.31 -15.94
C ASN A 167 -5.93 5.82 -16.38
N PRO A 168 -6.94 5.07 -15.90
CA PRO A 168 -7.09 3.65 -16.24
C PRO A 168 -7.61 3.39 -17.66
N ALA A 169 -8.11 4.41 -18.37
CA ALA A 169 -8.68 4.26 -19.70
C ALA A 169 -7.61 4.21 -20.82
N LEU A 170 -6.35 4.53 -20.52
CA LEU A 170 -5.28 4.55 -21.50
C LEU A 170 -4.66 3.17 -21.71
N ASP A 171 -4.35 2.82 -22.96
CA ASP A 171 -3.62 1.58 -23.27
C ASP A 171 -2.21 1.58 -22.67
N SER A 172 -1.55 2.75 -22.65
CA SER A 172 -0.23 2.96 -22.03
C SER A 172 -0.21 2.55 -20.56
N THR A 173 -1.28 2.83 -19.82
CA THR A 173 -1.42 2.43 -18.41
C THR A 173 -1.24 0.93 -18.25
N TRP A 174 -1.92 0.13 -19.06
CA TRP A 174 -1.84 -1.32 -18.95
C TRP A 174 -0.56 -1.90 -19.56
N LEU A 175 0.00 -1.27 -20.59
CA LEU A 175 1.30 -1.63 -21.15
C LEU A 175 2.43 -1.45 -20.12
N LEU A 176 2.34 -0.44 -19.26
CA LEU A 176 3.34 -0.13 -18.24
C LEU A 176 3.10 -0.90 -16.92
N LEU A 177 1.86 -0.94 -16.42
CA LEU A 177 1.56 -1.56 -15.12
C LEU A 177 1.55 -3.09 -15.15
N THR A 178 1.14 -3.71 -16.27
CA THR A 178 1.09 -5.18 -16.36
C THR A 178 2.44 -5.85 -16.08
N PRO A 179 3.56 -5.47 -16.73
CA PRO A 179 4.86 -6.08 -16.44
C PRO A 179 5.33 -5.80 -14.99
N ILE A 180 5.06 -4.60 -14.46
CA ILE A 180 5.39 -4.24 -13.07
C ILE A 180 4.67 -5.15 -12.07
N ILE A 181 3.35 -5.30 -12.20
CA ILE A 181 2.54 -6.16 -11.32
C ILE A 181 3.03 -7.62 -11.40
N LYS A 182 3.30 -8.12 -12.61
CA LYS A 182 3.83 -9.48 -12.81
C LYS A 182 5.19 -9.67 -12.15
N GLU A 183 6.08 -8.70 -12.30
CA GLU A 183 7.41 -8.77 -11.71
C GLU A 183 7.35 -8.71 -10.18
N LEU A 184 6.49 -7.87 -9.59
CA LEU A 184 6.29 -7.84 -8.14
C LEU A 184 5.75 -9.17 -7.60
N CYS A 185 4.77 -9.79 -8.27
CA CYS A 185 4.30 -11.13 -7.92
C CYS A 185 5.46 -12.14 -7.88
N ASN A 186 6.31 -12.14 -8.92
CA ASN A 186 7.43 -13.07 -9.02
C ASN A 186 8.54 -12.77 -8.01
N LEU A 187 8.86 -11.50 -7.78
CA LEU A 187 9.93 -11.05 -6.91
C LEU A 187 9.66 -11.41 -5.44
N PHE A 188 8.41 -11.23 -4.99
CA PHE A 188 8.02 -11.51 -3.61
C PHE A 188 7.65 -12.98 -3.39
N GLY A 189 7.04 -13.64 -4.39
CA GLY A 189 6.60 -15.03 -4.27
C GLY A 189 5.62 -15.26 -3.10
N SER A 190 4.92 -14.20 -2.68
CA SER A 190 3.94 -14.22 -1.61
C SER A 190 2.59 -14.76 -2.11
N ASN A 191 1.76 -15.24 -1.19
CA ASN A 191 0.40 -15.70 -1.55
C ASN A 191 -0.50 -14.56 -2.05
N HIS A 192 -0.16 -13.32 -1.67
CA HIS A 192 -0.92 -12.13 -2.04
C HIS A 192 -0.01 -11.03 -2.57
N LEU A 193 -0.55 -10.16 -3.42
CA LEU A 193 0.00 -8.85 -3.76
C LEU A 193 -1.05 -7.79 -3.41
N HIS A 194 -0.68 -6.79 -2.61
CA HIS A 194 -1.57 -5.67 -2.32
C HIS A 194 -1.51 -4.66 -3.47
N LEU A 195 -2.69 -4.32 -4.01
CA LEU A 195 -2.87 -3.41 -5.14
C LEU A 195 -3.27 -2.01 -4.70
N GLY A 196 -3.30 -1.75 -3.40
CA GLY A 196 -3.68 -0.46 -2.85
C GLY A 196 -5.17 -0.17 -3.02
N GLY A 197 -5.47 1.02 -3.53
CA GLY A 197 -6.79 1.44 -3.99
C GLY A 197 -7.48 2.42 -3.04
N ASP A 198 -6.78 2.97 -2.06
CA ASP A 198 -7.33 3.98 -1.16
C ASP A 198 -7.31 5.39 -1.80
N GLU A 199 -8.13 6.26 -1.20
CA GLU A 199 -8.09 7.72 -1.36
C GLU A 199 -8.04 8.25 -2.83
N VAL A 200 -8.68 7.55 -3.76
CA VAL A 200 -8.85 8.05 -5.14
C VAL A 200 -9.56 9.41 -5.11
N THR A 201 -8.87 10.42 -5.62
CA THR A 201 -9.32 11.81 -5.56
C THR A 201 -10.62 11.97 -6.36
N ALA A 202 -11.67 12.47 -5.73
CA ALA A 202 -12.93 12.74 -6.41
C ALA A 202 -12.74 13.77 -7.54
N GLY A 203 -13.25 13.47 -8.73
CA GLY A 203 -13.13 14.33 -9.91
C GLY A 203 -11.78 14.23 -10.62
N CYS A 204 -10.86 13.36 -10.19
CA CYS A 204 -9.53 13.22 -10.80
C CYS A 204 -9.53 12.89 -12.30
N TRP A 205 -10.63 12.35 -12.81
CA TRP A 205 -10.79 11.98 -14.21
C TRP A 205 -11.77 12.88 -14.97
N ASP A 206 -12.30 13.93 -14.34
CA ASP A 206 -13.23 14.84 -14.98
C ASP A 206 -12.56 15.52 -16.19
N GLY A 207 -13.27 15.54 -17.32
CA GLY A 207 -12.77 16.14 -18.56
C GLY A 207 -11.84 15.23 -19.39
N SER A 208 -11.52 14.01 -18.95
CA SER A 208 -10.79 13.03 -19.76
C SER A 208 -11.73 12.36 -20.79
N PRO A 209 -11.52 12.56 -22.12
CA PRO A 209 -12.31 11.90 -23.14
C PRO A 209 -12.15 10.38 -23.13
N ALA A 210 -10.96 9.89 -22.76
CA ALA A 210 -10.70 8.46 -22.62
C ALA A 210 -11.55 7.86 -21.47
N ILE A 211 -11.66 8.56 -20.34
CA ILE A 211 -12.50 8.11 -19.22
C ILE A 211 -13.98 8.22 -19.56
N ASP A 212 -14.41 9.27 -20.25
CA ASP A 212 -15.79 9.38 -20.73
C ASP A 212 -16.17 8.20 -21.62
N LEU A 213 -15.28 7.81 -22.54
CA LEU A 213 -15.48 6.64 -23.39
C LEU A 213 -15.49 5.34 -22.57
N LEU A 214 -14.62 5.20 -21.57
CA LEU A 214 -14.59 4.05 -20.67
C LEU A 214 -15.92 3.94 -19.89
N LYS A 215 -16.38 5.05 -19.30
CA LYS A 215 -17.65 5.15 -18.57
C LYS A 215 -18.83 4.76 -19.46
N GLN A 216 -18.87 5.24 -20.71
CA GLN A 216 -19.90 4.86 -21.68
C GLN A 216 -19.83 3.37 -22.07
N THR A 217 -18.62 2.84 -22.32
CA THR A 217 -18.41 1.47 -22.80
C THR A 217 -18.78 0.42 -21.75
N HIS A 218 -18.49 0.71 -20.49
CA HIS A 218 -18.70 -0.21 -19.36
C HIS A 218 -19.87 0.18 -18.45
N ASN A 219 -20.67 1.18 -18.83
CA ASN A 219 -21.80 1.68 -18.07
C ASN A 219 -21.43 2.06 -16.62
N LEU A 220 -20.32 2.79 -16.47
CA LEU A 220 -19.80 3.28 -15.19
C LEU A 220 -20.35 4.70 -14.95
N ALA A 221 -20.85 4.98 -13.75
CA ALA A 221 -21.53 6.25 -13.45
C ALA A 221 -20.65 7.21 -12.63
N SER A 222 -19.66 6.68 -11.91
CA SER A 222 -18.88 7.43 -10.94
C SER A 222 -17.39 7.08 -11.00
N ASP A 223 -16.57 7.87 -10.30
CA ASP A 223 -15.15 7.55 -10.14
C ASP A 223 -14.96 6.28 -9.29
N ALA A 224 -15.85 6.01 -8.32
CA ALA A 224 -15.84 4.74 -7.59
C ALA A 224 -16.07 3.54 -8.53
N ASP A 225 -16.92 3.67 -9.54
CA ASP A 225 -17.11 2.62 -10.55
C ASP A 225 -15.87 2.44 -11.44
N VAL A 226 -15.19 3.54 -11.78
CA VAL A 226 -13.93 3.50 -12.55
C VAL A 226 -12.80 2.88 -11.72
N LEU A 227 -12.70 3.19 -10.43
CA LEU A 227 -11.81 2.50 -9.49
C LEU A 227 -12.14 1.00 -9.45
N GLY A 228 -13.41 0.64 -9.27
CA GLY A 228 -13.85 -0.76 -9.29
C GLY A 228 -13.43 -1.50 -10.57
N TRP A 229 -13.58 -0.86 -11.72
CA TRP A 229 -13.13 -1.39 -13.02
C TRP A 229 -11.61 -1.57 -13.08
N PHE A 230 -10.84 -0.57 -12.62
CA PHE A 230 -9.38 -0.64 -12.55
C PHE A 230 -8.94 -1.80 -11.64
N MET A 231 -9.48 -1.89 -10.43
CA MET A 231 -9.14 -2.94 -9.47
C MET A 231 -9.49 -4.33 -10.00
N CYS A 232 -10.65 -4.49 -10.65
CA CYS A 232 -11.02 -5.74 -11.30
C CYS A 232 -9.98 -6.17 -12.34
N LYS A 233 -9.50 -5.24 -13.18
CA LYS A 233 -8.51 -5.54 -14.23
C LYS A 233 -7.11 -5.80 -13.65
N ALA A 234 -6.67 -5.02 -12.67
CA ALA A 234 -5.39 -5.24 -11.98
C ALA A 234 -5.38 -6.58 -11.23
N ALA A 235 -6.46 -6.91 -10.52
CA ALA A 235 -6.62 -8.17 -9.82
C ALA A 235 -6.64 -9.38 -10.77
N ALA A 236 -7.18 -9.24 -11.99
CA ALA A 236 -7.09 -10.28 -13.00
C ALA A 236 -5.64 -10.57 -13.42
N ILE A 237 -4.79 -9.54 -13.52
CA ILE A 237 -3.35 -9.71 -13.82
C ILE A 237 -2.64 -10.47 -12.69
N VAL A 238 -2.93 -10.12 -11.43
CA VAL A 238 -2.39 -10.82 -10.25
C VAL A 238 -2.80 -12.30 -10.26
N ARG A 239 -4.08 -12.60 -10.50
CA ARG A 239 -4.59 -13.98 -10.58
C ARG A 239 -3.94 -14.79 -11.71
N GLN A 240 -3.62 -14.17 -12.84
CA GLN A 240 -2.90 -14.84 -13.93
C GLN A 240 -1.49 -15.31 -13.51
N GLN A 241 -0.92 -14.75 -12.44
CA GLN A 241 0.36 -15.20 -11.87
C GLN A 241 0.18 -16.29 -10.80
N GLY A 242 -1.05 -16.74 -10.53
CA GLY A 242 -1.35 -17.69 -9.45
C GLY A 242 -1.29 -17.08 -8.05
N VAL A 243 -1.31 -15.75 -7.95
CA VAL A 243 -1.31 -14.98 -6.70
C VAL A 243 -2.72 -14.45 -6.43
N LEU A 244 -3.09 -14.27 -5.15
CA LEU A 244 -4.36 -13.66 -4.78
C LEU A 244 -4.23 -12.14 -4.61
N PRO A 245 -5.19 -11.34 -5.07
CA PRO A 245 -5.17 -9.89 -4.86
C PRO A 245 -5.48 -9.54 -3.39
N ALA A 246 -4.89 -8.45 -2.93
CA ALA A 246 -5.29 -7.74 -1.72
C ALA A 246 -5.43 -6.24 -2.01
N ALA A 247 -6.24 -5.52 -1.25
CA ALA A 247 -6.48 -4.08 -1.47
C ALA A 247 -7.16 -3.41 -0.27
N TRP A 248 -7.11 -2.07 -0.23
CA TRP A 248 -7.89 -1.25 0.70
C TRP A 248 -9.40 -1.35 0.40
N GLN A 249 -10.23 -1.04 1.39
CA GLN A 249 -11.67 -1.31 1.35
C GLN A 249 -12.44 -0.64 0.20
N GLU A 250 -11.97 0.50 -0.28
CA GLU A 250 -12.52 1.26 -1.40
C GLU A 250 -12.60 0.40 -2.68
N SER A 251 -11.61 -0.49 -2.87
CA SER A 251 -11.55 -1.42 -4.01
C SER A 251 -12.72 -2.42 -4.10
N ALA A 252 -13.47 -2.55 -3.00
CA ALA A 252 -14.63 -3.41 -2.89
C ALA A 252 -15.96 -2.65 -2.98
N GLU A 253 -15.99 -1.31 -3.07
CA GLU A 253 -17.23 -0.53 -2.97
C GLU A 253 -18.18 -0.74 -4.17
N CYS A 254 -17.64 -0.71 -5.39
CA CYS A 254 -18.45 -0.91 -6.59
C CYS A 254 -18.99 -2.36 -6.67
N MET A 255 -20.28 -2.49 -6.98
CA MET A 255 -20.96 -3.78 -7.01
C MET A 255 -20.73 -4.55 -8.31
N GLU A 256 -20.64 -3.82 -9.44
CA GLU A 256 -20.49 -4.42 -10.78
C GLU A 256 -19.05 -4.83 -11.05
N PHE A 257 -18.10 -3.95 -10.73
CA PHE A 257 -16.67 -4.21 -10.85
C PHE A 257 -16.00 -3.98 -9.50
N ASN A 258 -15.23 -4.95 -9.02
CA ASN A 258 -14.43 -4.79 -7.82
C ASN A 258 -13.26 -5.78 -7.82
N ILE A 259 -12.48 -5.74 -6.74
CA ILE A 259 -11.33 -6.62 -6.52
C ILE A 259 -11.67 -8.12 -6.53
N GLY A 260 -12.92 -8.52 -6.31
CA GLY A 260 -13.40 -9.90 -6.22
C GLY A 260 -13.37 -10.47 -4.80
N THR A 261 -14.33 -11.33 -4.45
CA THR A 261 -14.53 -11.80 -3.06
C THR A 261 -13.49 -12.79 -2.54
N ASP A 262 -12.71 -13.40 -3.43
CA ASP A 262 -11.51 -14.18 -3.09
C ASP A 262 -10.33 -13.30 -2.66
N ALA A 263 -10.38 -12.00 -2.93
CA ALA A 263 -9.37 -11.03 -2.49
C ALA A 263 -9.38 -10.82 -0.97
N LEU A 264 -8.25 -10.37 -0.44
CA LEU A 264 -8.14 -9.91 0.93
C LEU A 264 -8.33 -8.39 1.01
N VAL A 265 -9.37 -7.94 1.71
CA VAL A 265 -9.73 -6.52 1.81
C VAL A 265 -9.35 -5.96 3.18
N PHE A 266 -8.65 -4.83 3.20
CA PHE A 266 -8.17 -4.16 4.41
C PHE A 266 -9.16 -3.07 4.82
N ALA A 267 -9.93 -3.33 5.88
CA ALA A 267 -10.95 -2.43 6.39
C ALA A 267 -10.36 -1.47 7.41
N TRP A 268 -10.01 -0.27 6.95
CA TRP A 268 -9.30 0.73 7.73
C TRP A 268 -10.18 1.84 8.30
N GLN A 269 -11.32 2.12 7.68
CA GLN A 269 -12.14 3.28 8.05
C GLN A 269 -12.79 3.08 9.43
N ASP A 270 -13.48 1.97 9.67
CA ASP A 270 -14.00 1.60 11.00
C ASP A 270 -14.36 0.10 11.07
N THR A 271 -14.86 -0.34 12.23
CA THR A 271 -15.27 -1.74 12.42
C THR A 271 -16.57 -2.12 11.70
N LYS A 272 -17.44 -1.14 11.41
CA LYS A 272 -18.73 -1.36 10.74
C LYS A 272 -18.53 -1.56 9.24
N SER A 273 -17.63 -0.81 8.60
CA SER A 273 -17.26 -1.00 7.19
C SER A 273 -16.69 -2.40 6.98
N GLY A 274 -15.84 -2.87 7.89
CA GLY A 274 -15.33 -4.24 7.89
C GLY A 274 -16.43 -5.30 8.01
N GLN A 275 -17.42 -5.10 8.87
CA GLN A 275 -18.57 -6.01 8.96
C GLN A 275 -19.39 -6.01 7.66
N ALA A 276 -19.62 -4.86 7.04
CA ALA A 276 -20.35 -4.78 5.77
C ALA A 276 -19.64 -5.52 4.64
N LEU A 277 -18.31 -5.52 4.62
CA LEU A 277 -17.50 -6.31 3.67
C LEU A 277 -17.64 -7.82 3.92
N LEU A 278 -17.61 -8.26 5.18
CA LEU A 278 -17.85 -9.65 5.55
C LEU A 278 -19.25 -10.12 5.12
N ASP A 279 -20.28 -9.28 5.33
CA ASP A 279 -21.66 -9.58 4.93
C ASP A 279 -21.81 -9.72 3.40
N ARG A 280 -20.90 -9.08 2.64
CA ARG A 280 -20.79 -9.20 1.17
C ARG A 280 -19.91 -10.37 0.72
N GLY A 281 -19.35 -11.14 1.66
CA GLY A 281 -18.59 -12.37 1.39
C GLY A 281 -17.10 -12.16 1.12
N PHE A 282 -16.55 -10.97 1.37
CA PHE A 282 -15.12 -10.73 1.25
C PHE A 282 -14.35 -11.34 2.43
N GLN A 283 -13.07 -11.67 2.19
CA GLN A 283 -12.12 -11.91 3.27
C GLN A 283 -11.60 -10.56 3.78
N VAL A 284 -11.63 -10.34 5.08
CA VAL A 284 -11.32 -9.02 5.66
C VAL A 284 -10.15 -9.11 6.64
N VAL A 285 -9.19 -8.20 6.51
CA VAL A 285 -8.25 -7.82 7.56
C VAL A 285 -8.75 -6.55 8.21
N MET A 286 -9.02 -6.60 9.52
CA MET A 286 -9.43 -5.43 10.27
C MET A 286 -8.21 -4.56 10.59
N THR A 287 -8.19 -3.33 10.07
CA THR A 287 -7.18 -2.31 10.35
C THR A 287 -7.79 -0.97 10.78
N PRO A 288 -8.84 -0.91 11.63
CA PRO A 288 -9.52 0.35 11.94
C PRO A 288 -8.55 1.40 12.51
N ALA A 289 -8.47 2.53 11.84
CA ALA A 289 -7.52 3.59 12.14
C ALA A 289 -7.70 4.19 13.54
N GLN A 290 -8.90 4.09 14.12
CA GLN A 290 -9.18 4.53 15.49
C GLN A 290 -8.47 3.67 16.56
N HIS A 291 -7.87 2.54 16.19
CA HIS A 291 -7.35 1.57 17.14
C HIS A 291 -5.95 1.02 16.80
N LEU A 292 -5.60 0.91 15.51
CA LEU A 292 -4.43 0.12 15.09
C LEU A 292 -3.36 0.91 14.33
N TYR A 293 -3.49 2.24 14.23
CA TYR A 293 -2.58 3.09 13.47
C TYR A 293 -1.49 3.68 14.38
N PHE A 294 -0.26 3.20 14.25
CA PHE A 294 0.87 3.60 15.10
C PHE A 294 1.43 4.99 14.79
N ASP A 295 0.98 5.62 13.71
CA ASP A 295 1.23 7.02 13.39
C ASP A 295 0.34 7.98 14.19
N MET A 296 -0.69 7.49 14.90
CA MET A 296 -1.52 8.31 15.78
C MET A 296 -0.79 8.70 17.07
N SER A 297 -1.05 9.91 17.55
CA SER A 297 -0.58 10.38 18.84
C SER A 297 -1.15 9.52 19.96
N SER A 298 -0.33 9.27 20.98
CA SER A 298 -0.72 8.48 22.15
C SER A 298 -1.53 9.26 23.18
N ASP A 299 -1.49 10.60 23.13
CA ASP A 299 -2.27 11.49 23.97
C ASP A 299 -2.68 12.79 23.23
N ASN A 300 -3.44 13.66 23.90
CA ASN A 300 -3.88 14.94 23.35
C ASN A 300 -2.87 16.09 23.60
N ASN A 301 -1.64 15.78 24.04
CA ASN A 301 -0.64 16.80 24.28
C ASN A 301 -0.10 17.31 22.93
N SER A 302 -0.08 18.62 22.74
CA SER A 302 0.40 19.25 21.49
C SER A 302 1.88 19.01 21.21
N GLN A 303 2.65 18.52 22.19
CA GLN A 303 4.06 18.15 22.05
C GLN A 303 4.27 16.67 21.73
N SER A 304 3.23 15.85 21.80
CA SER A 304 3.32 14.43 21.46
C SER A 304 3.46 14.26 19.96
N ALA A 305 4.34 13.34 19.56
CA ALA A 305 4.50 12.97 18.16
C ALA A 305 3.31 12.12 17.70
N GLY A 306 2.95 12.26 16.42
CA GLY A 306 1.89 11.51 15.78
C GLY A 306 0.76 12.40 15.26
N ALA A 307 0.01 11.89 14.29
CA ALA A 307 -1.21 12.51 13.78
C ALA A 307 -2.39 12.25 14.74
N ASN A 308 -3.55 12.83 14.47
CA ASN A 308 -4.75 12.65 15.30
C ASN A 308 -6.05 12.66 14.48
N TRP A 309 -5.96 12.30 13.20
CA TRP A 309 -7.09 12.41 12.26
C TRP A 309 -8.19 11.37 12.55
N ALA A 310 -7.83 10.17 13.02
CA ALA A 310 -8.81 9.15 13.39
C ALA A 310 -9.13 9.14 14.89
N ALA A 311 -8.07 9.14 15.71
CA ALA A 311 -8.16 9.04 17.16
C ALA A 311 -6.83 9.40 17.83
N THR A 312 -6.86 9.46 19.15
CA THR A 312 -5.68 9.39 20.02
C THR A 312 -5.60 7.96 20.57
N ILE A 313 -4.47 7.27 20.39
CA ILE A 313 -4.36 5.84 20.69
C ILE A 313 -3.33 5.60 21.79
N SER A 314 -3.79 5.39 23.03
CA SER A 314 -2.91 4.96 24.12
C SER A 314 -2.59 3.46 23.96
N LEU A 315 -1.34 3.13 23.67
CA LEU A 315 -0.82 1.75 23.61
C LEU A 315 -0.16 1.35 24.93
#